data_AF-A0A9P6N5D6-F1
#
_entry.id   AF-A0A9P6N5D6-F1
#
_cell.length_a   1.000
_cell.length_b   1.000
_cell.length_c   1.000
_cell.angle_alpha   90.00
_cell.angle_beta   90.00
_cell.angle_gamma   90.00
#
_symmetry.space_group_name_H-M   'P 1'
#
loop_
_entity.id
_entity.type
_entity.pdbx_description
1 polymer ?
#
loop_
_entity_poly.entity_id
_entity_poly.type
_entity_poly.pdbx_seq_one_letter_code
_entity_poly.pdbx_strand_id
1 'polypeptide(L)'
;MESKTSTTKNRLSIPGFEKLTAPGSESNYLDWSLVARSVLQTEGLLHMIKWTDPKDRPATYQSECMKVKTFFLCYVEKANYTVIRQCGDDTVAIWSALQQLHLDSSSALKMYWLKSLVTEQMDSDNMDAYLDRVQVMHDHLDSLVTPAKLLRTDDILAAAISLAVPADWQHTLTPLLQQANVTSNEIIAALRLEVSKTKANPISDTHVSPARSRSTKQQRSWCDRQKLTCDYCDKRGHLEADCR
;
A
#
# COMPACT_ATOMS: atom_id res chain seq x y z
N MET A 1 -52.66 -26.88 20.13
CA MET A 1 -51.61 -25.90 20.45
C MET A 1 -50.35 -26.38 19.73
N GLU A 2 -50.13 -25.89 18.51
CA GLU A 2 -48.90 -26.16 17.77
C GLU A 2 -48.13 -24.85 17.68
N SER A 3 -47.11 -24.74 18.53
CA SER A 3 -46.16 -23.64 18.53
C SER A 3 -45.32 -23.74 17.27
N LYS A 4 -45.63 -22.91 16.28
CA LYS A 4 -44.74 -22.65 15.14
C LYS A 4 -43.42 -22.10 15.68
N THR A 5 -42.36 -22.87 15.52
CA THR A 5 -40.98 -22.45 15.73
C THR A 5 -40.66 -21.30 14.77
N SER A 6 -40.64 -20.08 15.31
CA SER A 6 -40.14 -18.89 14.66
C SER A 6 -38.64 -19.06 14.39
N THR A 7 -38.28 -19.45 13.16
CA THR A 7 -36.91 -19.46 12.70
C THR A 7 -36.35 -18.04 12.77
N THR A 8 -35.39 -17.84 13.66
CA THR A 8 -34.67 -16.59 13.90
C THR A 8 -33.91 -16.16 12.64
N LYS A 9 -34.53 -15.35 11.78
CA LYS A 9 -33.86 -14.59 10.70
C LYS A 9 -33.04 -13.43 11.28
N ASN A 10 -32.13 -13.71 12.21
CA ASN A 10 -31.34 -12.66 12.89
C ASN A 10 -29.94 -12.45 12.29
N ARG A 11 -29.58 -13.18 11.24
CA ARG A 11 -28.25 -13.10 10.62
C ARG A 11 -28.36 -12.67 9.17
N LEU A 12 -27.75 -11.53 8.84
CA LEU A 12 -27.46 -11.12 7.48
C LEU A 12 -26.52 -12.16 6.87
N SER A 13 -27.07 -13.06 6.06
CA SER A 13 -26.31 -14.16 5.46
C SER A 13 -26.78 -14.37 4.03
N ILE A 14 -25.87 -14.16 3.09
CA ILE A 14 -26.05 -14.48 1.68
C ILE A 14 -25.21 -15.71 1.35
N PRO A 15 -25.83 -16.83 0.91
CA PRO A 15 -25.10 -17.98 0.39
C PRO A 15 -24.24 -17.57 -0.80
N GLY A 16 -22.97 -17.96 -0.78
CA GLY A 16 -22.03 -17.67 -1.88
C GLY A 16 -21.53 -16.24 -1.95
N PHE A 17 -21.87 -15.36 -1.00
CA PHE A 17 -21.25 -14.04 -0.94
C PHE A 17 -19.78 -14.18 -0.54
N GLU A 18 -18.91 -13.79 -1.47
CA GLU A 18 -17.46 -13.84 -1.30
C GLU A 18 -16.99 -12.92 -0.19
N LYS A 19 -15.90 -13.32 0.48
CA LYS A 19 -15.29 -12.47 1.50
C LYS A 19 -14.46 -11.38 0.82
N LEU A 20 -14.42 -10.21 1.45
CA LEU A 20 -13.48 -9.16 1.09
C LEU A 20 -12.05 -9.68 1.30
N THR A 21 -11.28 -9.74 0.23
CA THR A 21 -9.89 -10.21 0.22
C THR A 21 -8.96 -9.23 0.93
N ALA A 22 -7.66 -9.51 0.97
CA ALA A 22 -6.66 -8.56 1.47
C ALA A 22 -6.60 -7.29 0.59
N PRO A 23 -6.25 -6.13 1.16
CA PRO A 23 -6.03 -4.91 0.38
C PRO A 23 -4.84 -5.07 -0.57
N GLY A 24 -4.92 -4.43 -1.74
CA GLY A 24 -3.91 -4.52 -2.80
C GLY A 24 -4.53 -4.46 -4.20
N SER A 25 -3.73 -4.75 -5.23
CA SER A 25 -4.19 -4.79 -6.62
C SER A 25 -5.28 -5.83 -6.86
N GLU A 26 -5.18 -6.98 -6.20
CA GLU A 26 -6.13 -8.11 -6.32
C GLU A 26 -7.33 -8.00 -5.36
N SER A 27 -7.55 -6.82 -4.80
CA SER A 27 -8.65 -6.59 -3.87
C SER A 27 -10.00 -6.61 -4.59
N ASN A 28 -10.89 -7.53 -4.20
CA ASN A 28 -12.26 -7.60 -4.74
C ASN A 28 -13.22 -6.55 -4.14
N TYR A 29 -12.70 -5.47 -3.55
CA TYR A 29 -13.50 -4.49 -2.81
C TYR A 29 -14.62 -3.85 -3.64
N LEU A 30 -14.43 -3.60 -4.93
CA LEU A 30 -15.45 -2.97 -5.77
C LEU A 30 -16.70 -3.84 -5.85
N ASP A 31 -16.54 -5.10 -6.25
CA ASP A 31 -17.63 -6.07 -6.31
C ASP A 31 -18.21 -6.36 -4.93
N TRP A 32 -17.33 -6.57 -3.94
CA TRP A 32 -17.74 -6.84 -2.57
C TRP A 32 -18.60 -5.70 -2.00
N SER A 33 -18.18 -4.45 -2.20
CA SER A 33 -18.88 -3.26 -1.68
C SER A 33 -20.21 -3.02 -2.38
N LEU A 34 -20.33 -3.38 -3.66
CA LEU A 34 -21.57 -3.33 -4.42
C LEU A 34 -22.60 -4.31 -3.86
N VAL A 35 -22.19 -5.56 -3.65
CA VAL A 35 -23.06 -6.60 -3.07
C VAL A 35 -23.40 -6.26 -1.62
N ALA A 36 -22.42 -5.88 -0.80
CA ALA A 36 -22.62 -5.50 0.60
C ALA A 36 -23.66 -4.38 0.77
N ARG A 37 -23.58 -3.32 -0.04
CA ARG A 37 -24.59 -2.24 -0.04
C ARG A 37 -25.97 -2.75 -0.39
N SER A 38 -26.09 -3.64 -1.37
CA SER A 38 -27.35 -4.23 -1.80
C SER A 38 -27.99 -5.10 -0.70
N VAL A 39 -27.18 -5.86 0.04
CA VAL A 39 -27.64 -6.63 1.21
C VAL A 39 -28.22 -5.69 2.27
N LEU A 40 -27.44 -4.67 2.65
CA LEU A 40 -27.84 -3.72 3.69
C LEU A 40 -29.09 -2.96 3.29
N GLN A 41 -29.23 -2.59 2.01
CA GLN A 41 -30.43 -1.92 1.50
C GLN A 41 -31.67 -2.81 1.58
N THR A 42 -31.56 -4.07 1.16
CA THR A 42 -32.68 -5.03 1.20
C THR A 42 -33.18 -5.29 2.62
N GLU A 43 -32.28 -5.19 3.59
CA GLU A 43 -32.55 -5.43 5.01
C GLU A 43 -32.90 -4.14 5.77
N GLY A 44 -33.00 -2.99 5.07
CA GLY A 44 -33.33 -1.71 5.68
C GLY A 44 -32.23 -1.14 6.60
N LEU A 45 -30.98 -1.56 6.40
CA LEU A 45 -29.81 -1.23 7.23
C LEU A 45 -28.78 -0.35 6.50
N LEU A 46 -29.10 0.16 5.29
CA LEU A 46 -28.18 1.00 4.52
C LEU A 46 -27.79 2.29 5.27
N HIS A 47 -28.65 2.79 6.17
CA HIS A 47 -28.33 3.94 7.02
C HIS A 47 -27.19 3.67 8.00
N MET A 48 -26.86 2.40 8.29
CA MET A 48 -25.78 2.04 9.22
C MET A 48 -24.38 2.23 8.67
N ILE A 49 -24.24 2.45 7.37
CA ILE A 49 -22.96 2.82 6.75
C ILE A 49 -22.93 4.28 6.29
N LYS A 50 -23.96 5.04 6.65
CA LYS A 50 -24.06 6.48 6.42
C LYS A 50 -24.10 7.20 7.77
N TRP A 51 -23.54 8.39 7.83
CA TRP A 51 -23.61 9.17 9.06
C TRP A 51 -25.07 9.48 9.42
N THR A 52 -25.43 9.21 10.68
CA THR A 52 -26.74 9.54 11.26
C THR A 52 -26.51 10.34 12.54
N ASP A 53 -27.14 11.51 12.63
CA ASP A 53 -27.06 12.38 13.82
C ASP A 53 -27.46 11.58 15.06
N PRO A 54 -26.68 11.65 16.17
CA PRO A 54 -27.03 10.99 17.42
C PRO A 54 -28.49 11.17 17.87
N LYS A 55 -29.11 12.32 17.58
CA LYS A 55 -30.49 12.64 17.97
C LYS A 55 -31.54 11.89 17.15
N ASP A 56 -31.21 11.53 15.92
CA ASP A 56 -32.13 10.89 14.96
C ASP A 56 -32.01 9.35 14.99
N ARG A 57 -31.20 8.80 15.91
CA ARG A 57 -30.97 7.36 16.00
C ARG A 57 -32.18 6.65 16.60
N PRO A 58 -32.68 5.59 15.96
CA PRO A 58 -33.76 4.80 16.53
C PRO A 58 -33.29 4.07 17.79
N ALA A 59 -34.25 3.64 18.63
CA ALA A 59 -33.96 2.82 19.81
C ALA A 59 -33.26 1.48 19.44
N THR A 60 -33.43 1.02 18.19
CA THR A 60 -32.80 -0.20 17.66
C THR A 60 -31.35 -0.01 17.22
N TYR A 61 -30.83 1.23 17.17
CA TYR A 61 -29.54 1.57 16.56
C TYR A 61 -28.39 0.68 17.03
N GLN A 62 -28.25 0.46 18.34
CA GLN A 62 -27.15 -0.37 18.86
C GLN A 62 -27.28 -1.84 18.43
N SER A 63 -28.50 -2.38 18.38
CA SER A 63 -28.74 -3.74 17.91
C SER A 63 -28.47 -3.88 16.40
N GLU A 64 -28.76 -2.84 15.63
CA GLU A 64 -28.48 -2.76 14.19
C GLU A 64 -26.97 -2.65 13.93
N CYS A 65 -26.24 -1.83 14.70
CA CYS A 65 -24.78 -1.76 14.65
C CYS A 65 -24.16 -3.13 14.87
N MET A 66 -24.62 -3.88 15.88
CA MET A 66 -24.10 -5.22 16.17
C MET A 66 -24.39 -6.21 15.02
N LYS A 67 -25.57 -6.14 14.41
CA LYS A 67 -25.91 -6.95 13.23
C LYS A 67 -25.01 -6.65 12.05
N VAL A 68 -24.80 -5.37 11.74
CA VAL A 68 -23.98 -4.92 10.60
C VAL A 68 -22.49 -5.19 10.84
N LYS A 69 -21.98 -4.95 12.05
CA LYS A 69 -20.61 -5.35 12.43
C LYS A 69 -20.40 -6.85 12.31
N THR A 70 -21.35 -7.65 12.76
CA THR A 70 -21.29 -9.11 12.61
C THR A 70 -21.29 -9.53 11.15
N PHE A 71 -22.09 -8.86 10.31
CA PHE A 71 -22.06 -9.04 8.87
C PHE A 71 -20.68 -8.76 8.29
N PHE A 72 -20.06 -7.63 8.59
CA PHE A 72 -18.70 -7.34 8.14
C PHE A 72 -17.71 -8.42 8.59
N LEU A 73 -17.72 -8.81 9.86
CA LEU A 73 -16.83 -9.87 10.36
C LEU A 73 -17.04 -11.24 9.70
N CYS A 74 -18.26 -11.54 9.22
CA CYS A 74 -18.53 -12.78 8.49
C CYS A 74 -17.99 -12.75 7.07
N TYR A 75 -17.95 -11.58 6.45
CA TYR A 75 -17.71 -11.38 5.01
C TYR A 75 -16.43 -10.61 4.70
N VAL A 76 -15.47 -10.60 5.62
CA VAL A 76 -14.12 -10.08 5.39
C VAL A 76 -13.08 -11.12 5.80
N GLU A 77 -11.94 -11.11 5.14
CA GLU A 77 -10.79 -11.91 5.55
C GLU A 77 -10.08 -11.32 6.78
N LYS A 78 -9.24 -12.15 7.43
CA LYS A 78 -8.52 -11.77 8.65
C LYS A 78 -7.59 -10.57 8.44
N ALA A 79 -7.09 -10.35 7.22
CA ALA A 79 -6.25 -9.19 6.89
C ALA A 79 -6.92 -7.86 7.25
N ASN A 80 -8.26 -7.81 7.20
CA ASN A 80 -9.06 -6.62 7.45
C ASN A 80 -9.47 -6.45 8.93
N TYR A 81 -9.16 -7.42 9.80
CA TYR A 81 -9.62 -7.38 11.20
C TYR A 81 -8.95 -6.28 12.01
N THR A 82 -7.72 -5.91 11.68
CA THR A 82 -6.99 -4.85 12.40
C THR A 82 -7.71 -3.51 12.27
N VAL A 83 -8.14 -3.14 11.05
CA VAL A 83 -8.87 -1.89 10.82
C VAL A 83 -10.25 -1.92 11.48
N ILE A 84 -10.97 -3.05 11.38
CA ILE A 84 -12.28 -3.21 12.03
C ILE A 84 -12.18 -3.08 13.56
N ARG A 85 -11.11 -3.63 14.16
CA ARG A 85 -10.90 -3.56 15.61
C ARG A 85 -10.70 -2.12 16.10
N GLN A 86 -10.02 -1.29 15.32
CA GLN A 86 -9.75 0.11 15.67
C GLN A 86 -11.03 0.96 15.68
N CYS A 87 -12.03 0.60 14.88
CA CYS A 87 -13.30 1.33 14.78
C CYS A 87 -14.34 0.96 15.85
N GLY A 88 -14.09 -0.07 16.68
CA GLY A 88 -15.04 -0.48 17.72
C GLY A 88 -16.38 -0.96 17.15
N ASP A 89 -17.49 -0.41 17.63
CA ASP A 89 -18.87 -0.74 17.19
C ASP A 89 -19.45 0.30 16.20
N ASP A 90 -18.65 1.28 15.78
CA ASP A 90 -19.06 2.29 14.83
C ASP A 90 -19.02 1.73 13.40
N THR A 91 -20.18 1.34 12.88
CA THR A 91 -20.33 0.74 11.55
C THR A 91 -20.03 1.71 10.41
N VAL A 92 -20.23 3.02 10.63
CA VAL A 92 -19.87 4.06 9.66
C VAL A 92 -18.35 4.19 9.59
N ALA A 93 -17.69 4.18 10.75
CA ALA A 93 -16.23 4.18 10.82
C ALA A 93 -15.65 2.91 10.21
N ILE A 94 -16.22 1.72 10.49
CA ILE A 94 -15.78 0.45 9.88
C ILE A 94 -15.89 0.52 8.36
N TRP A 95 -17.05 0.93 7.82
CA TRP A 95 -17.25 1.04 6.38
C TRP A 95 -16.26 2.00 5.72
N SER A 96 -16.10 3.18 6.31
CA SER A 96 -15.18 4.22 5.81
C SER A 96 -13.73 3.75 5.86
N ALA A 97 -13.34 3.03 6.91
CA ALA A 97 -11.98 2.54 7.07
C ALA A 97 -11.67 1.37 6.13
N LEU A 98 -12.63 0.48 5.85
CA LEU A 98 -12.51 -0.53 4.79
C LEU A 98 -12.40 0.14 3.41
N GLN A 99 -13.24 1.14 3.14
CA GLN A 99 -13.16 1.90 1.91
C GLN A 99 -11.79 2.55 1.74
N GLN A 100 -11.28 3.21 2.78
CA GLN A 100 -9.96 3.83 2.74
C GLN A 100 -8.85 2.79 2.60
N LEU A 101 -8.92 1.67 3.28
CA LEU A 101 -7.87 0.64 3.21
C LEU A 101 -7.76 0.01 1.82
N HIS A 102 -8.89 -0.18 1.13
CA HIS A 102 -8.95 -0.85 -0.17
C HIS A 102 -8.93 0.10 -1.37
N LEU A 103 -9.42 1.31 -1.19
CA LEU A 103 -9.47 2.36 -2.22
C LEU A 103 -8.67 3.59 -1.81
N ASP A 104 -7.58 3.42 -1.04
CA ASP A 104 -6.71 4.56 -0.75
C ASP A 104 -6.23 5.08 -2.09
N SER A 105 -6.80 6.21 -2.49
CA SER A 105 -6.59 6.87 -3.76
C SER A 105 -5.23 7.58 -3.80
N SER A 106 -4.28 7.03 -3.05
CA SER A 106 -2.88 7.42 -3.05
C SER A 106 -2.39 7.61 -4.48
N SER A 107 -1.47 8.55 -4.67
CA SER A 107 -0.83 8.75 -5.97
C SER A 107 -0.28 7.42 -6.50
N ALA A 108 0.24 6.58 -5.60
CA ALA A 108 0.77 5.27 -5.89
C ALA A 108 -0.25 4.31 -6.53
N LEU A 109 -1.46 4.19 -5.97
CA LEU A 109 -2.48 3.28 -6.51
C LEU A 109 -3.02 3.77 -7.84
N LYS A 110 -3.20 5.09 -8.01
CA LYS A 110 -3.55 5.70 -9.31
C LYS A 110 -2.46 5.44 -10.35
N MET A 111 -1.20 5.66 -9.99
CA MET A 111 -0.05 5.40 -10.87
C MET A 111 0.07 3.93 -11.23
N TYR A 112 -0.19 3.03 -10.28
CA TYR A 112 -0.21 1.59 -10.52
C TYR A 112 -1.25 1.23 -11.59
N TRP A 113 -2.52 1.60 -11.40
CA TRP A 113 -3.57 1.29 -12.37
C TRP A 113 -3.37 2.00 -13.71
N LEU A 114 -2.89 3.24 -13.71
CA LEU A 114 -2.48 3.93 -14.94
C LEU A 114 -1.40 3.16 -15.69
N LYS A 115 -0.33 2.74 -14.99
CA LYS A 115 0.77 1.98 -15.57
C LYS A 115 0.25 0.67 -16.16
N SER A 116 -0.48 -0.12 -15.37
CA SER A 116 -1.07 -1.37 -15.81
C SER A 116 -1.91 -1.17 -17.07
N LEU A 117 -2.80 -0.18 -17.07
CA LEU A 117 -3.69 0.12 -18.20
C LEU A 117 -2.93 0.47 -19.49
N VAL A 118 -1.87 1.29 -19.42
CA VAL A 118 -1.11 1.71 -20.62
C VAL A 118 -0.10 0.66 -21.08
N THR A 119 0.26 -0.29 -20.23
CA THR A 119 1.19 -1.37 -20.57
C THR A 119 0.51 -2.70 -20.92
N GLU A 120 -0.79 -2.83 -20.67
CA GLU A 120 -1.52 -4.06 -20.97
C GLU A 120 -1.48 -4.36 -22.47
N GLN A 121 -1.04 -5.57 -22.80
CA GLN A 121 -0.94 -6.05 -24.18
C GLN A 121 -1.87 -7.24 -24.40
N MET A 122 -2.28 -7.41 -25.65
CA MET A 122 -3.07 -8.56 -26.06
C MET A 122 -2.12 -9.73 -26.31
N ASP A 123 -1.99 -10.61 -25.33
CA ASP A 123 -1.07 -11.77 -25.38
C ASP A 123 -1.68 -13.02 -26.06
N SER A 124 -2.97 -12.97 -26.42
CA SER A 124 -3.71 -14.10 -27.00
C SER A 124 -4.66 -13.63 -28.10
N ASP A 125 -5.04 -14.52 -29.01
CA ASP A 125 -6.06 -14.23 -30.03
C ASP A 125 -7.50 -14.10 -29.47
N ASN A 126 -7.66 -14.07 -28.13
CA ASN A 126 -8.93 -13.84 -27.46
C ASN A 126 -9.10 -12.36 -27.12
N MET A 127 -9.74 -11.62 -28.03
CA MET A 127 -10.05 -10.19 -27.87
C MET A 127 -10.95 -9.92 -26.67
N ASP A 128 -11.98 -10.75 -26.45
CA ASP A 128 -12.95 -10.54 -25.36
C ASP A 128 -12.25 -10.60 -24.00
N ALA A 129 -11.40 -11.61 -23.79
CA ALA A 129 -10.62 -11.73 -22.56
C ALA A 129 -9.64 -10.58 -22.36
N TYR A 130 -9.10 -9.97 -23.42
CA TYR A 130 -8.27 -8.77 -23.33
C TYR A 130 -9.11 -7.54 -22.91
N LEU A 131 -10.25 -7.34 -23.55
CA LEU A 131 -11.17 -6.23 -23.23
C LEU A 131 -11.67 -6.32 -21.78
N ASP A 132 -11.99 -7.52 -21.29
CA ASP A 132 -12.39 -7.75 -19.89
C ASP A 132 -11.29 -7.28 -18.92
N ARG A 133 -10.02 -7.59 -19.18
CA ARG A 133 -8.90 -7.15 -18.32
C ARG A 133 -8.74 -5.63 -18.34
N VAL A 134 -8.77 -5.01 -19.54
CA VAL A 134 -8.70 -3.55 -19.69
C VAL A 134 -9.85 -2.87 -18.95
N GLN A 135 -11.05 -3.43 -19.00
CA GLN A 135 -12.22 -2.92 -18.28
C GLN A 135 -12.03 -2.99 -16.75
N VAL A 136 -11.50 -4.10 -16.22
CA VAL A 136 -11.19 -4.23 -14.80
C VAL A 136 -10.21 -3.13 -14.35
N MET A 137 -9.14 -2.89 -15.11
CA MET A 137 -8.19 -1.80 -14.80
C MET A 137 -8.82 -0.42 -14.87
N HIS A 138 -9.71 -0.17 -15.86
CA HIS A 138 -10.49 1.06 -15.96
C HIS A 138 -11.36 1.26 -14.71
N ASP A 139 -12.12 0.24 -14.30
CA ASP A 139 -13.05 0.34 -13.17
C ASP A 139 -12.32 0.60 -11.85
N HIS A 140 -11.15 -0.02 -11.68
CA HIS A 140 -10.26 0.31 -10.57
C HIS A 140 -9.80 1.76 -10.62
N LEU A 141 -9.33 2.27 -11.77
CA LEU A 141 -8.89 3.66 -11.87
C LEU A 141 -10.04 4.65 -11.64
N ASP A 142 -11.21 4.42 -12.24
CA ASP A 142 -12.41 5.25 -12.10
C ASP A 142 -12.86 5.32 -10.64
N SER A 143 -12.81 4.19 -9.91
CA SER A 143 -13.16 4.16 -8.49
C SER A 143 -12.29 5.05 -7.60
N LEU A 144 -11.07 5.39 -8.05
CA LEU A 144 -10.13 6.26 -7.33
C LEU A 144 -10.29 7.74 -7.72
N VAL A 145 -11.00 8.03 -8.81
CA VAL A 145 -11.25 9.38 -9.31
C VAL A 145 -12.58 9.86 -8.75
N THR A 146 -12.51 10.76 -7.77
CA THR A 146 -13.70 11.38 -7.17
C THR A 146 -13.70 12.88 -7.45
N PRO A 147 -14.86 13.59 -7.35
CA PRO A 147 -14.90 15.04 -7.48
C PRO A 147 -13.92 15.77 -6.54
N ALA A 148 -13.63 15.20 -5.36
CA ALA A 148 -12.66 15.74 -4.41
C ALA A 148 -11.21 15.36 -4.74
N LYS A 149 -10.98 14.27 -5.48
CA LYS A 149 -9.66 13.73 -5.78
C LYS A 149 -9.53 13.28 -7.24
N LEU A 150 -9.47 14.27 -8.13
CA LEU A 150 -9.33 14.07 -9.56
C LEU A 150 -8.01 13.36 -9.95
N LEU A 151 -7.99 12.78 -11.15
CA LEU A 151 -6.76 12.39 -11.82
C LEU A 151 -6.07 13.67 -12.35
N ARG A 152 -4.84 13.93 -11.88
CA ARG A 152 -4.08 15.12 -12.25
C ARG A 152 -3.06 14.81 -13.34
N THR A 153 -2.66 15.82 -14.09
CA THR A 153 -1.51 15.71 -15.02
C THR A 153 -0.24 15.25 -14.30
N ASP A 154 -0.09 15.60 -13.03
CA ASP A 154 1.02 15.15 -12.18
C ASP A 154 1.02 13.62 -11.97
N ASP A 155 -0.15 13.01 -11.77
CA ASP A 155 -0.29 11.54 -11.62
C ASP A 155 0.14 10.83 -12.91
N ILE A 156 -0.25 11.38 -14.07
CA ILE A 156 0.11 10.86 -15.40
C ILE A 156 1.62 10.98 -15.62
N LEU A 157 2.21 12.14 -15.32
CA LEU A 157 3.65 12.36 -15.47
C LEU A 157 4.45 11.43 -14.54
N ALA A 158 4.02 11.29 -13.29
CA ALA A 158 4.64 10.39 -12.33
C ALA A 158 4.59 8.93 -12.83
N ALA A 159 3.43 8.46 -13.31
CA ALA A 159 3.28 7.12 -13.87
C ALA A 159 4.18 6.90 -15.10
N ALA A 160 4.24 7.88 -16.01
CA ALA A 160 5.07 7.82 -17.21
C ALA A 160 6.57 7.74 -16.87
N ILE A 161 7.03 8.54 -15.90
CA ILE A 161 8.42 8.47 -15.41
C ILE A 161 8.69 7.10 -14.80
N SER A 162 7.82 6.62 -13.90
CA SER A 162 7.98 5.30 -13.26
C SER A 162 7.96 4.13 -14.24
N LEU A 163 7.29 4.26 -15.39
CA LEU A 163 7.31 3.29 -16.47
C LEU A 163 8.62 3.35 -17.28
N ALA A 164 9.15 4.55 -17.53
CA ALA A 164 10.36 4.75 -18.32
C ALA A 164 11.66 4.43 -17.56
N VAL A 165 11.63 4.43 -16.22
CA VAL A 165 12.81 4.16 -15.38
C VAL A 165 13.20 2.66 -15.43
N PRO A 166 14.46 2.33 -15.77
CA PRO A 166 14.94 0.94 -15.79
C PRO A 166 14.82 0.23 -14.43
N ALA A 167 14.76 -1.11 -14.47
CA ALA A 167 14.64 -1.93 -13.25
C ALA A 167 15.72 -1.63 -12.19
N ASP A 168 16.96 -1.38 -12.63
CA ASP A 168 18.11 -1.09 -11.77
C ASP A 168 17.99 0.21 -10.95
N TRP A 169 16.99 1.04 -11.25
CA TRP A 169 16.72 2.32 -10.59
C TRP A 169 15.43 2.29 -9.76
N GLN A 170 14.70 1.17 -9.76
CA GLN A 170 13.42 1.04 -9.04
C GLN A 170 13.58 1.08 -7.52
N HIS A 171 14.77 0.76 -6.98
CA HIS A 171 15.07 0.92 -5.55
C HIS A 171 14.94 2.37 -5.08
N THR A 172 15.14 3.34 -5.98
CA THR A 172 14.97 4.77 -5.69
C THR A 172 13.50 5.16 -5.61
N LEU A 173 12.66 4.53 -6.42
CA LEU A 173 11.23 4.87 -6.53
C LEU A 173 10.37 4.15 -5.49
N THR A 174 10.68 2.89 -5.18
CA THR A 174 9.91 2.05 -4.26
C THR A 174 9.54 2.73 -2.93
N PRO A 175 10.46 3.35 -2.17
CA PRO A 175 10.10 3.99 -0.89
C PRO A 175 9.24 5.25 -1.07
N LEU A 176 9.38 5.95 -2.19
CA LEU A 176 8.51 7.10 -2.51
C LEU A 176 7.12 6.60 -2.82
N LEU A 177 6.97 5.60 -3.69
CA LEU A 177 5.69 5.04 -4.11
C LEU A 177 4.91 4.36 -2.97
N GLN A 178 5.50 4.14 -1.80
CA GLN A 178 4.78 3.68 -0.61
C GLN A 178 4.14 4.83 0.19
N GLN A 179 4.43 6.08 -0.16
CA GLN A 179 3.88 7.26 0.49
C GLN A 179 2.48 7.57 -0.06
N ALA A 180 1.61 8.09 0.81
CA ALA A 180 0.21 8.35 0.46
C ALA A 180 0.04 9.37 -0.68
N ASN A 181 0.93 10.36 -0.79
CA ASN A 181 0.89 11.37 -1.84
C ASN A 181 2.30 11.64 -2.35
N VAL A 182 2.60 11.19 -3.56
CA VAL A 182 3.86 11.43 -4.24
C VAL A 182 3.61 12.31 -5.45
N THR A 183 4.46 13.31 -5.63
CA THR A 183 4.44 14.20 -6.79
C THR A 183 5.50 13.82 -7.81
N SER A 184 5.28 14.17 -9.08
CA SER A 184 6.31 13.96 -10.11
C SER A 184 7.63 14.67 -9.78
N ASN A 185 7.57 15.83 -9.12
CA ASN A 185 8.75 16.59 -8.70
C ASN A 185 9.60 15.85 -7.66
N GLU A 186 8.98 15.17 -6.70
CA GLU A 186 9.70 14.37 -5.70
C GLU A 186 10.41 13.17 -6.34
N ILE A 187 9.73 12.51 -7.30
CA ILE A 187 10.32 11.43 -8.11
C ILE A 187 11.52 11.95 -8.90
N ILE A 188 11.36 13.07 -9.61
CA ILE A 188 12.44 13.70 -10.40
C ILE A 188 13.62 14.08 -9.51
N ALA A 189 13.37 14.67 -8.34
CA ALA A 189 14.42 15.07 -7.41
C ALA A 189 15.21 13.86 -6.90
N ALA A 190 14.53 12.77 -6.54
CA ALA A 190 15.17 11.55 -6.08
C ALA A 190 16.02 10.88 -7.18
N LEU A 191 15.49 10.77 -8.41
CA LEU A 191 16.24 10.24 -9.55
C LEU A 191 17.47 11.09 -9.86
N ARG A 192 17.34 12.43 -9.85
CA ARG A 192 18.49 13.34 -10.05
C ARG A 192 19.55 13.18 -8.97
N LEU A 193 19.14 13.02 -7.71
CA LEU A 193 20.05 12.78 -6.61
C LEU A 193 20.81 11.46 -6.79
N GLU A 194 20.11 10.40 -7.20
CA GLU A 194 20.74 9.11 -7.45
C GLU A 194 21.73 9.18 -8.61
N VAL A 195 21.38 9.84 -9.72
CA VAL A 195 22.30 10.11 -10.84
C VAL A 195 23.56 10.82 -10.37
N SER A 196 23.44 11.82 -9.48
CA SER A 196 24.59 12.52 -8.91
C SER A 196 25.47 11.61 -8.06
N LYS A 197 24.89 10.70 -7.27
CA LYS A 197 25.66 9.72 -6.48
C LYS A 197 26.40 8.74 -7.37
N THR A 198 25.77 8.20 -8.40
CA THR A 198 26.40 7.27 -9.36
C THR A 198 27.57 7.94 -10.07
N LYS A 199 27.42 9.22 -10.46
CA LYS A 199 28.51 10.00 -11.07
C LYS A 199 29.65 10.29 -10.10
N ALA A 200 29.36 10.48 -8.81
CA ALA A 200 30.35 10.71 -7.77
C ALA A 200 31.11 9.43 -7.36
N ASN A 201 30.58 8.24 -7.70
CA ASN A 201 31.14 6.94 -7.31
C ASN A 201 31.32 6.02 -8.54
N PRO A 202 32.25 6.32 -9.46
CA PRO A 202 32.44 5.54 -10.67
C PRO A 202 33.26 4.27 -10.38
N ILE A 203 32.65 3.22 -9.81
CA ILE A 203 33.28 1.89 -9.73
C ILE A 203 32.25 0.81 -10.07
N SER A 204 32.31 0.31 -11.30
CA SER A 204 32.52 -1.12 -11.64
C SER A 204 31.89 -1.49 -12.98
N ASP A 205 32.57 -1.12 -14.07
CA ASP A 205 32.47 -1.84 -15.34
C ASP A 205 33.89 -2.08 -15.86
N THR A 206 34.57 -3.11 -15.34
CA THR A 206 35.69 -3.74 -16.05
C THR A 206 35.92 -5.16 -15.55
N HIS A 207 35.64 -6.12 -16.45
CA HIS A 207 36.26 -7.44 -16.61
C HIS A 207 36.73 -8.22 -15.36
N VAL A 208 36.11 -9.38 -15.20
CA VAL A 208 36.64 -10.52 -14.44
C VAL A 208 38.01 -10.94 -15.01
N SER A 209 39.06 -10.80 -14.22
CA SER A 209 40.20 -11.74 -14.17
C SER A 209 40.95 -11.57 -12.84
N PRO A 210 41.27 -12.66 -12.12
CA PRO A 210 41.91 -12.58 -10.83
C PRO A 210 43.44 -12.62 -10.98
N ALA A 211 44.16 -11.62 -10.48
CA ALA A 211 45.53 -11.80 -9.99
C ALA A 211 46.02 -10.63 -9.12
N ARG A 212 46.30 -10.98 -7.86
CA ARG A 212 47.39 -10.51 -6.99
C ARG A 212 47.51 -9.02 -6.61
N SER A 213 47.10 -8.81 -5.35
CA SER A 213 47.86 -8.18 -4.26
C SER A 213 48.54 -6.84 -4.52
N ARG A 214 47.99 -5.78 -3.90
CA ARG A 214 48.79 -4.74 -3.24
C ARG A 214 47.97 -4.02 -2.18
N SER A 215 48.38 -4.21 -0.93
CA SER A 215 47.97 -3.45 0.24
C SER A 215 48.21 -1.95 0.02
N THR A 216 47.18 -1.12 0.17
CA THR A 216 47.36 0.32 0.30
C THR A 216 46.97 0.76 1.70
N LYS A 217 48.01 1.07 2.48
CA LYS A 217 47.95 1.66 3.80
C LYS A 217 47.13 2.95 3.74
N GLN A 218 46.03 3.00 4.49
CA GLN A 218 45.40 4.27 4.86
C GLN A 218 46.41 5.09 5.66
N GLN A 219 46.90 6.18 5.06
CA GLN A 219 47.57 7.26 5.78
C GLN A 219 46.52 7.95 6.67
N ARG A 220 46.40 7.49 7.92
CA ARG A 220 45.87 8.32 9.01
C ARG A 220 46.97 9.29 9.42
N SER A 221 46.62 10.57 9.47
CA SER A 221 47.52 11.67 9.78
C SER A 221 48.31 11.41 11.07
N TRP A 222 49.61 11.71 11.00
CA TRP A 222 50.60 11.47 12.05
C TRP A 222 50.43 12.38 13.28
N CYS A 223 49.48 13.32 13.23
CA CYS A 223 49.30 14.37 14.22
C CYS A 223 48.42 13.97 15.43
N ASP A 224 47.60 12.91 15.32
CA ASP A 224 46.71 12.49 16.42
C ASP A 224 47.28 11.39 17.32
N ARG A 225 48.32 10.65 16.88
CA ARG A 225 48.90 9.54 17.67
C ARG A 225 49.69 10.00 18.90
N GLN A 226 50.15 11.25 18.96
CA GLN A 226 50.94 11.76 20.09
C GLN A 226 50.14 11.98 21.38
N LYS A 227 48.80 11.95 21.30
CA LYS A 227 47.90 12.11 22.45
C LYS A 227 47.41 10.78 23.04
N LEU A 228 47.72 9.66 22.39
CA LEU A 228 47.33 8.33 22.86
C LEU A 228 48.44 7.74 23.73
N THR A 229 48.08 7.30 24.93
CA THR A 229 48.93 6.55 25.86
C THR A 229 48.48 5.10 25.83
N CYS A 230 49.41 4.15 25.78
CA CYS A 230 49.09 2.72 25.74
C CYS A 230 48.79 2.21 27.14
N ASP A 231 47.59 1.65 27.34
CA ASP A 231 47.13 1.16 28.65
C ASP A 231 47.88 -0.09 29.17
N TYR A 232 48.68 -0.74 28.32
CA TYR A 232 49.47 -1.93 28.70
C TYR A 232 50.91 -1.60 29.13
N CYS A 233 51.56 -0.58 28.55
CA CYS A 233 52.96 -0.24 28.87
C CYS A 233 53.20 1.22 29.29
N ASP A 234 52.14 2.01 29.41
CA ASP A 234 52.12 3.43 29.78
C ASP A 234 52.99 4.37 28.89
N LYS A 235 53.38 3.92 27.69
CA LYS A 235 54.12 4.74 26.73
C LYS A 235 53.18 5.42 25.74
N ARG A 236 53.51 6.66 25.38
CA ARG A 236 52.75 7.47 24.39
C ARG A 236 53.03 7.04 22.95
N GLY A 237 52.09 7.28 22.05
CA GLY A 237 52.27 7.16 20.60
C GLY A 237 51.61 5.95 19.94
N HIS A 238 51.01 5.03 20.70
CA HIS A 238 50.40 3.80 20.18
C HIS A 238 49.25 3.30 21.07
N LEU A 239 48.46 2.37 20.53
CA LEU A 239 47.38 1.65 21.23
C LEU A 239 47.89 0.29 21.71
N GLU A 240 47.21 -0.33 22.68
CA GLU A 240 47.54 -1.66 23.22
C GLU A 240 47.72 -2.74 22.13
N ALA A 241 46.90 -2.70 21.07
CA ALA A 241 47.01 -3.62 19.93
C ALA A 241 48.35 -3.54 19.17
N ASP A 242 49.08 -2.44 19.30
CA ASP A 242 50.37 -2.20 18.65
C ASP A 242 51.56 -2.26 19.65
N CYS A 243 51.33 -2.72 20.88
CA CYS A 243 52.35 -2.77 21.93
C CYS A 243 53.34 -3.93 21.70
N ARG A 244 54.63 -3.62 21.57
CA ARG A 244 55.73 -4.58 21.47
C ARG A 244 56.67 -4.49 22.66
#